data_AF-A0AA38HFW2-F1
#
_entry.id   AF-A0AA38HFW2-F1
#
_cell.length_a   1.000
_cell.length_b   1.000
_cell.length_c   1.000
_cell.angle_alpha   90.00
_cell.angle_beta   90.00
_cell.angle_gamma   90.00
#
_symmetry.space_group_name_H-M   'P 1'
#
loop_
_entity.id
_entity.type
_entity.pdbx_description
1 polymer ?
#
loop_
_entity_poly.entity_id
_entity_poly.type
_entity_poly.pdbx_seq_one_letter_code
_entity_poly.pdbx_strand_id
1 'polypeptide(L)'
;MPQKNILRTNCLDCLDRTNIVQQSIGGFMLELQLDALGLPSKYYERFSKVFRLIWHNNGNMISNYYTGTDALNSELALTGRRTARSIVNDGIKSVTRIYKNNVKDAKVQELIDLILTTPHPSYSAPNRPLLLKIRLCIATYNVNGLACPASISLGPWYLLHSAMCNLPQLLAYDNYRLTDYVVDDPPDIYAIGFQEIVNIDVGRFLKQYSLGVQAEVDSRFLSYSWNTHNMTLFVLALDTLGTSYKLLTRQQLVGVCLYLFVADSLLCDVHDVMVETTKVGLHGFAGNKGCVAVSFQVKDTAICCASAHLTAGQLNVYDRLRDLQDINRLTLFKGKGILSHNYVFWFGDLNFRIDLPADFIRKKIKENCLQPLLKKDQLLMLCSPRGALSYFHEGSIHFNPTYKFNLNSDVYDTSEKARAPAWTDRILFFVNKQAVYGNVTQYYYNSCNLRISDHRPVSAVFDITVLEIVNSLFLREFLSNFAYLAYRQDNDLRQEIIKNFSSSSSGHLCDIPSP
;
A
#
# COMPACT_ATOMS: atom_id res chain seq x y z
N MET A 1 -6.38 60.27 -18.80
CA MET A 1 -5.60 60.06 -20.05
C MET A 1 -6.44 59.18 -20.97
N PRO A 2 -6.57 59.48 -22.28
CA PRO A 2 -7.19 58.52 -23.20
C PRO A 2 -6.32 57.25 -23.28
N GLN A 3 -6.96 56.09 -23.19
CA GLN A 3 -6.35 54.76 -23.23
C GLN A 3 -5.76 54.53 -24.62
N LYS A 4 -4.43 54.44 -24.75
CA LYS A 4 -3.77 54.44 -26.06
C LYS A 4 -3.61 53.06 -26.71
N ASN A 5 -3.45 51.97 -25.95
CA ASN A 5 -2.90 50.72 -26.52
C ASN A 5 -3.58 49.38 -26.13
N ILE A 6 -4.23 49.25 -24.98
CA ILE A 6 -4.76 47.95 -24.50
C ILE A 6 -6.22 48.13 -24.12
N LEU A 7 -7.15 47.44 -24.77
CA LEU A 7 -8.55 47.40 -24.38
C LEU A 7 -8.76 46.27 -23.35
N ARG A 8 -9.39 46.57 -22.22
CA ARG A 8 -9.84 45.55 -21.26
C ARG A 8 -11.36 45.49 -21.30
N THR A 9 -11.90 44.31 -21.55
CA THR A 9 -13.34 44.04 -21.56
C THR A 9 -13.65 43.01 -20.49
N ASN A 10 -14.52 43.34 -19.55
CA ASN A 10 -15.09 42.38 -18.61
C ASN A 10 -16.55 42.10 -19.00
N CYS A 11 -17.04 40.89 -18.75
CA CYS A 11 -18.41 40.49 -19.02
C CYS A 11 -18.97 39.79 -17.78
N LEU A 12 -19.89 40.45 -17.08
CA LEU A 12 -20.62 39.84 -15.96
C LEU A 12 -21.86 39.08 -16.47
N ASP A 13 -22.61 39.63 -17.45
CA ASP A 13 -23.94 39.09 -17.82
C ASP A 13 -24.33 39.21 -19.32
N CYS A 14 -23.40 39.52 -20.25
CA CYS A 14 -23.80 39.75 -21.65
C CYS A 14 -22.75 39.43 -22.71
N LEU A 15 -22.29 38.18 -22.72
CA LEU A 15 -21.29 37.64 -23.66
C LEU A 15 -21.64 37.97 -25.12
N ASP A 16 -22.93 37.87 -25.48
CA ASP A 16 -23.42 38.18 -26.84
C ASP A 16 -23.17 39.67 -27.21
N ARG A 17 -23.36 40.60 -26.27
CA ARG A 17 -23.08 42.05 -26.48
C ARG A 17 -21.58 42.34 -26.47
N THR A 18 -20.83 41.68 -25.60
CA THR A 18 -19.37 41.84 -25.52
C THR A 18 -18.69 41.40 -26.82
N ASN A 19 -19.11 40.27 -27.41
CA ASN A 19 -18.57 39.79 -28.68
C ASN A 19 -18.81 40.77 -29.83
N ILE A 20 -20.00 41.40 -29.89
CA ILE A 20 -20.32 42.42 -30.91
C ILE A 20 -19.43 43.66 -30.75
N VAL A 21 -19.24 44.15 -29.52
CA VAL A 21 -18.38 45.33 -29.27
C VAL A 21 -16.93 45.04 -29.63
N GLN A 22 -16.40 43.88 -29.23
CA GLN A 22 -15.04 43.47 -29.58
C GLN A 22 -14.87 43.30 -31.09
N GLN A 23 -15.87 42.74 -31.78
CA GLN A 23 -15.89 42.65 -33.24
C GLN A 23 -15.84 44.02 -33.90
N SER A 24 -16.60 45.02 -33.42
CA SER A 24 -16.54 46.38 -33.97
C SER A 24 -15.15 47.01 -33.82
N ILE A 25 -14.52 46.84 -32.65
CA ILE A 25 -13.17 47.37 -32.39
C ILE A 25 -12.13 46.68 -33.27
N GLY A 26 -12.20 45.34 -33.39
CA GLY A 26 -11.30 44.59 -34.25
C GLY A 26 -11.53 44.89 -35.74
N GLY A 27 -12.76 45.22 -36.14
CA GLY A 27 -13.07 45.67 -37.50
C GLY A 27 -12.39 47.01 -37.86
N PHE A 28 -12.41 47.97 -36.93
CA PHE A 28 -11.67 49.23 -37.09
C PHE A 28 -10.15 48.99 -37.19
N MET A 29 -9.59 48.12 -36.35
CA MET A 29 -8.17 47.76 -36.42
C MET A 29 -7.80 47.05 -37.72
N LEU A 30 -8.68 46.21 -38.25
CA LEU A 30 -8.49 45.54 -39.53
C LEU A 30 -8.35 46.57 -40.68
N GLU A 31 -9.17 47.62 -40.70
CA GLU A 31 -9.07 48.68 -41.71
C GLU A 31 -7.71 49.39 -41.65
N LEU A 32 -7.27 49.80 -40.44
CA LEU A 32 -5.95 50.41 -40.24
C LEU A 32 -4.79 49.50 -40.67
N GLN A 33 -4.92 48.19 -40.44
CA GLN A 33 -3.91 47.21 -40.83
C GLN A 33 -3.87 47.02 -42.35
N LEU A 34 -5.03 46.97 -43.02
CA LEU A 34 -5.10 46.89 -44.47
C LEU A 34 -4.53 48.15 -45.14
N ASP A 35 -4.77 49.33 -44.55
CA ASP A 35 -4.21 50.61 -44.99
C ASP A 35 -2.69 50.59 -44.89
N ALA A 36 -2.16 50.14 -43.74
CA ALA A 36 -0.71 50.05 -43.49
C ALA A 36 -0.01 49.05 -44.43
N LEU A 37 -0.72 48.02 -44.89
CA LEU A 37 -0.21 47.03 -45.85
C LEU A 37 -0.27 47.51 -47.31
N GLY A 38 -0.81 48.71 -47.58
CA GLY A 38 -0.91 49.28 -48.92
C GLY A 38 -1.87 48.53 -49.84
N LEU A 39 -2.84 47.80 -49.28
CA LEU A 39 -3.77 47.00 -50.07
C LEU A 39 -4.84 47.89 -50.73
N PRO A 40 -5.18 47.66 -52.01
CA PRO A 40 -6.26 48.40 -52.67
C PRO A 40 -7.61 48.19 -51.97
N SER A 41 -8.39 49.28 -51.84
CA SER A 41 -9.71 49.30 -51.16
C SER A 41 -10.71 48.26 -51.66
N LYS A 42 -10.59 47.81 -52.92
CA LYS A 42 -11.41 46.72 -53.49
C LYS A 42 -11.33 45.40 -52.73
N TYR A 43 -10.28 45.17 -51.92
CA TYR A 43 -10.13 43.96 -51.11
C TYR A 43 -10.74 44.08 -49.70
N TYR A 44 -11.06 45.29 -49.24
CA TYR A 44 -11.51 45.55 -47.86
C TYR A 44 -12.81 44.83 -47.58
N GLU A 45 -13.73 44.85 -48.53
CA GLU A 45 -15.02 44.18 -48.39
C GLU A 45 -14.86 42.66 -48.21
N ARG A 46 -13.89 42.04 -48.91
CA ARG A 46 -13.60 40.61 -48.80
C ARG A 46 -13.06 40.26 -47.42
N PHE A 47 -12.08 41.03 -46.92
CA PHE A 47 -11.52 40.82 -45.58
C PHE A 47 -12.55 41.09 -44.48
N SER A 48 -13.35 42.15 -44.62
CA SER A 48 -14.43 42.50 -43.70
C SER A 48 -15.49 41.39 -43.60
N LYS A 49 -15.85 40.76 -44.73
CA LYS A 49 -16.76 39.59 -44.77
C LYS A 49 -16.20 38.39 -44.00
N VAL A 50 -14.93 38.03 -44.25
CA VAL A 50 -14.28 36.90 -43.55
C VAL A 50 -14.14 37.19 -42.05
N PHE A 51 -13.73 38.42 -41.69
CA PHE A 51 -13.60 38.84 -40.31
C PHE A 51 -14.93 38.76 -39.55
N ARG A 52 -16.02 39.24 -40.14
CA ARG A 52 -17.36 39.11 -39.53
C ARG A 52 -17.79 37.65 -39.33
N LEU A 53 -17.44 36.76 -40.25
CA LEU A 53 -17.74 35.34 -40.13
C LEU A 53 -16.97 34.68 -38.98
N ILE A 54 -15.69 35.00 -38.81
CA ILE A 54 -14.87 34.48 -37.71
C ILE A 54 -15.45 34.90 -36.36
N TRP A 55 -15.81 36.19 -36.22
CA TRP A 55 -16.39 36.72 -34.98
C TRP A 55 -17.80 36.22 -34.69
N HIS A 56 -18.59 35.95 -35.74
CA HIS A 56 -19.87 35.25 -35.62
C HIS A 56 -19.69 33.83 -35.04
N ASN A 57 -18.77 33.05 -35.61
CA ASN A 57 -18.50 31.69 -35.15
C ASN A 57 -17.95 31.68 -33.72
N ASN A 58 -17.05 32.61 -33.39
CA ASN A 58 -16.54 32.79 -32.04
C ASN A 58 -17.67 33.05 -31.03
N GLY A 59 -18.57 33.98 -31.36
CA GLY A 59 -19.74 34.28 -30.52
C GLY A 59 -20.63 33.05 -30.29
N ASN A 60 -20.94 32.29 -31.35
CA ASN A 60 -21.76 31.09 -31.23
C ASN A 60 -21.10 29.99 -30.39
N MET A 61 -19.80 29.77 -30.57
CA MET A 61 -19.07 28.77 -29.80
C MET A 61 -19.07 29.10 -28.31
N ILE A 62 -18.74 30.35 -27.97
CA ILE A 62 -18.74 30.81 -26.58
C ILE A 62 -20.15 30.71 -25.96
N SER A 63 -21.19 31.11 -26.70
CA SER A 63 -22.58 31.05 -26.22
C SER A 63 -23.07 29.61 -26.02
N ASN A 64 -22.64 28.67 -26.88
CA ASN A 64 -22.97 27.25 -26.73
C ASN A 64 -22.32 26.63 -25.49
N TYR A 65 -21.07 27.00 -25.17
CA TYR A 65 -20.42 26.49 -23.95
C TYR A 65 -21.15 26.91 -22.68
N TYR A 66 -21.67 28.14 -22.63
CA TYR A 66 -22.31 28.67 -21.44
C TYR A 66 -23.83 28.39 -21.37
N THR A 67 -24.54 28.43 -22.49
CA THR A 67 -26.02 28.35 -22.52
C THR A 67 -26.56 27.15 -23.29
N GLY A 68 -25.69 26.37 -23.94
CA GLY A 68 -26.07 25.25 -24.80
C GLY A 68 -26.85 25.65 -26.06
N THR A 69 -26.79 26.92 -26.46
CA THR A 69 -27.39 27.46 -27.69
C THR A 69 -26.46 28.49 -28.32
N ASP A 70 -26.57 28.71 -29.64
CA ASP A 70 -25.85 29.79 -30.34
C ASP A 70 -26.15 31.17 -29.74
N ALA A 71 -25.32 32.16 -30.05
CA ALA A 71 -25.48 33.52 -29.57
C ALA A 71 -26.80 34.15 -30.03
N LEU A 72 -27.42 34.93 -29.14
CA LEU A 72 -28.51 35.83 -29.52
C LEU A 72 -27.94 36.96 -30.37
N ASN A 73 -28.65 37.39 -31.41
CA ASN A 73 -28.18 38.37 -32.39
C ASN A 73 -26.94 37.92 -33.18
N SER A 74 -26.68 36.62 -33.27
CA SER A 74 -25.58 36.08 -34.07
C SER A 74 -25.67 36.52 -35.55
N GLU A 75 -26.88 36.58 -36.11
CA GLU A 75 -27.09 37.05 -37.48
C GLU A 75 -26.82 38.57 -37.63
N LEU A 76 -27.05 39.36 -36.57
CA LEU A 76 -26.68 40.78 -36.52
C LEU A 76 -25.16 40.96 -36.53
N ALA A 77 -24.41 40.12 -35.81
CA ALA A 77 -22.95 40.13 -35.82
C ALA A 77 -22.37 39.81 -37.22
N LEU A 78 -23.07 38.97 -38.00
CA LEU A 78 -22.64 38.58 -39.33
C LEU A 78 -23.01 39.61 -40.42
N THR A 79 -24.24 40.13 -40.37
CA THR A 79 -24.83 40.92 -41.47
C THR A 79 -24.99 42.41 -41.16
N GLY A 80 -24.85 42.81 -39.90
CA GLY A 80 -25.10 44.18 -39.44
C GLY A 80 -26.58 44.59 -39.44
N ARG A 81 -27.51 43.68 -39.77
CA ARG A 81 -28.96 43.94 -39.81
C ARG A 81 -29.72 42.86 -39.03
N ARG A 82 -30.82 43.24 -38.38
CA ARG A 82 -31.76 42.30 -37.78
C ARG A 82 -32.86 41.94 -38.79
N THR A 83 -33.04 40.65 -39.06
CA THR A 83 -34.12 40.12 -39.91
C THR A 83 -35.26 39.57 -39.05
N ALA A 84 -36.49 39.53 -39.58
CA ALA A 84 -37.63 38.94 -38.86
C ALA A 84 -37.38 37.46 -38.49
N ARG A 85 -36.70 36.72 -39.36
CA ARG A 85 -36.26 35.34 -39.12
C ARG A 85 -35.26 35.24 -37.97
N SER A 86 -34.28 36.15 -37.90
CA SER A 86 -33.34 36.24 -36.77
C SER A 86 -34.05 36.47 -35.44
N ILE A 87 -35.09 37.30 -35.41
CA ILE A 87 -35.85 37.61 -34.18
C ILE A 87 -36.58 36.36 -33.68
N VAL A 88 -37.23 35.61 -34.58
CA VAL A 88 -37.91 34.35 -34.23
C VAL A 88 -36.90 33.30 -33.74
N ASN A 89 -35.78 33.13 -34.43
CA ASN A 89 -34.71 32.21 -34.01
C ASN A 89 -34.15 32.57 -32.64
N ASP A 90 -33.94 33.86 -32.36
CA ASP A 90 -33.47 34.34 -31.06
C ASP A 90 -34.53 34.15 -29.95
N GLY A 91 -35.82 34.21 -30.29
CA GLY A 91 -36.92 33.83 -29.39
C GLY A 91 -36.87 32.35 -29.02
N ILE A 92 -36.72 31.45 -30.00
CA ILE A 92 -36.61 30.00 -29.77
C ILE A 92 -35.37 29.68 -28.92
N LYS A 93 -34.23 30.32 -29.18
CA LYS A 93 -33.01 30.18 -28.37
C LYS A 93 -33.27 30.63 -26.93
N SER A 94 -33.93 31.76 -26.73
CA SER A 94 -34.24 32.28 -25.40
C SER A 94 -35.13 31.33 -24.59
N VAL A 95 -36.16 30.75 -25.20
CA VAL A 95 -37.01 29.71 -24.56
C VAL A 95 -36.20 28.46 -24.24
N THR A 96 -35.32 28.04 -25.16
CA THR A 96 -34.43 26.89 -24.94
C THR A 96 -33.47 27.13 -23.78
N ARG A 97 -32.93 28.36 -23.64
CA ARG A 97 -32.09 28.78 -22.50
C ARG A 97 -32.88 28.75 -21.20
N ILE A 98 -34.12 29.26 -21.18
CA ILE A 98 -35.00 29.22 -20.01
C ILE A 98 -35.25 27.78 -19.58
N TYR A 99 -35.59 26.89 -20.52
CA TYR A 99 -35.79 25.47 -20.21
C TYR A 99 -34.52 24.79 -19.69
N LYS A 100 -33.37 25.04 -20.32
CA LYS A 100 -32.08 24.49 -19.87
C LYS A 100 -31.72 24.98 -18.47
N ASN A 101 -31.74 26.30 -18.25
CA ASN A 101 -31.36 26.93 -16.99
C ASN A 101 -32.31 26.60 -15.83
N ASN A 102 -33.62 26.44 -16.10
CA ASN A 102 -34.60 26.21 -15.03
C ASN A 102 -34.97 24.74 -14.81
N VAL A 103 -34.76 23.85 -15.80
CA VAL A 103 -35.21 22.44 -15.73
C VAL A 103 -34.07 21.44 -15.76
N LYS A 104 -33.04 21.66 -16.59
CA LYS A 104 -31.90 20.74 -16.70
C LYS A 104 -30.75 21.11 -15.78
N ASP A 105 -30.56 22.40 -15.53
CA ASP A 105 -29.43 22.93 -14.77
C ASP A 105 -29.42 22.42 -13.33
N ALA A 106 -30.58 22.27 -12.70
CA ALA A 106 -30.66 21.68 -11.36
C ALA A 106 -30.06 20.25 -11.30
N LYS A 107 -30.31 19.41 -12.31
CA LYS A 107 -29.78 18.04 -12.38
C LYS A 107 -28.29 18.02 -12.73
N VAL A 108 -27.85 18.94 -13.59
CA VAL A 108 -26.44 19.07 -13.96
C VAL A 108 -25.64 19.62 -12.77
N GLN A 109 -26.19 20.60 -12.03
CA GLN A 109 -25.61 21.15 -10.82
C GLN A 109 -25.58 20.11 -9.70
N GLU A 110 -26.64 19.33 -9.49
CA GLU A 110 -26.65 18.22 -8.53
C GLU A 110 -25.57 17.16 -8.84
N LEU A 111 -25.35 16.86 -10.13
CA LEU A 111 -24.28 15.97 -10.58
C LEU A 111 -22.89 16.59 -10.40
N ILE A 112 -22.73 17.89 -10.70
CA ILE A 112 -21.49 18.63 -10.45
C ILE A 112 -21.18 18.69 -8.95
N ASP A 113 -22.16 18.94 -8.11
CA ASP A 113 -22.04 18.98 -6.65
C ASP A 113 -21.68 17.59 -6.08
N LEU A 114 -22.28 16.53 -6.62
CA LEU A 114 -21.92 15.14 -6.34
C LEU A 114 -20.45 14.84 -6.71
N ILE A 115 -19.99 15.34 -7.87
CA ILE A 115 -18.63 15.14 -8.38
C ILE A 115 -17.61 16.01 -7.63
N LEU A 116 -17.95 17.23 -7.22
CA LEU A 116 -17.05 18.21 -6.63
C LEU A 116 -17.00 18.18 -5.10
N THR A 117 -17.94 17.47 -4.44
CA THR A 117 -18.07 17.30 -2.98
C THR A 117 -17.72 18.55 -2.17
N THR A 118 -18.58 19.56 -2.19
CA THR A 118 -18.93 20.21 -0.92
C THR A 118 -19.86 19.24 -0.16
N PRO A 119 -19.61 18.93 1.11
CA PRO A 119 -20.43 17.96 1.84
C PRO A 119 -21.87 18.47 1.93
N HIS A 120 -22.78 17.86 1.16
CA HIS A 120 -24.22 18.12 1.25
C HIS A 120 -24.75 17.47 2.54
N PRO A 121 -25.43 18.20 3.44
CA PRO A 121 -25.86 17.68 4.75
C PRO A 121 -26.85 16.50 4.67
N SER A 122 -27.39 16.23 3.49
CA SER A 122 -28.41 15.20 3.22
C SER A 122 -27.83 13.89 2.67
N TYR A 123 -26.61 13.91 2.11
CA TYR A 123 -25.91 12.74 1.59
C TYR A 123 -24.65 12.51 2.41
N SER A 124 -24.85 11.99 3.61
CA SER A 124 -23.83 11.22 4.30
C SER A 124 -23.70 9.88 3.58
N ALA A 125 -23.05 9.87 2.41
CA ALA A 125 -22.44 8.64 1.93
C ALA A 125 -21.62 8.11 3.12
N PRO A 126 -21.87 6.90 3.62
CA PRO A 126 -21.10 6.41 4.73
C PRO A 126 -19.68 6.24 4.20
N ASN A 127 -18.81 7.22 4.47
CA ASN A 127 -17.36 7.04 4.59
C ASN A 127 -17.10 6.11 5.79
N ARG A 128 -17.80 4.97 5.84
CA ARG A 128 -17.48 3.88 6.75
C ARG A 128 -16.39 3.12 6.03
N PRO A 129 -15.14 3.21 6.51
CA PRO A 129 -14.09 2.45 5.90
C PRO A 129 -14.44 0.96 6.03
N LEU A 130 -14.12 0.19 4.99
CA LEU A 130 -14.34 -1.25 5.03
C LEU A 130 -13.25 -1.86 5.90
N LEU A 131 -13.68 -2.64 6.89
CA LEU A 131 -12.78 -3.37 7.78
C LEU A 131 -12.69 -4.80 7.30
N LEU A 132 -11.51 -5.17 6.82
CA LEU A 132 -11.20 -6.52 6.38
C LEU A 132 -10.34 -7.18 7.45
N LYS A 133 -10.49 -8.48 7.63
CA LYS A 133 -9.58 -9.27 8.47
C LYS A 133 -8.58 -9.97 7.57
N ILE A 134 -7.30 -9.90 7.93
CA ILE A 134 -6.26 -10.72 7.32
C ILE A 134 -5.52 -11.50 8.40
N ARG A 135 -5.01 -12.67 8.03
CA ARG A 135 -4.25 -13.57 8.89
C ARG A 135 -2.76 -13.51 8.57
N LEU A 136 -1.94 -13.35 9.60
CA LEU A 136 -0.49 -13.38 9.50
C LEU A 136 0.09 -14.52 10.32
N CYS A 137 1.04 -15.25 9.73
CA CYS A 137 1.94 -16.13 10.44
C CYS A 137 3.32 -15.49 10.56
N ILE A 138 3.72 -15.20 11.80
CA ILE A 138 5.05 -14.69 12.12
C ILE A 138 5.87 -15.85 12.68
N ALA A 139 7.06 -16.08 12.16
CA ALA A 139 7.90 -17.17 12.63
C ALA A 139 9.37 -16.80 12.68
N THR A 140 10.10 -17.44 13.59
CA THR A 140 11.53 -17.25 13.72
C THR A 140 12.32 -18.51 14.04
N TYR A 141 13.54 -18.58 13.54
CA TYR A 141 14.43 -19.70 13.79
C TYR A 141 15.92 -19.31 13.70
N ASN A 142 16.64 -19.46 14.82
CA ASN A 142 18.09 -19.43 14.80
C ASN A 142 18.64 -20.78 14.32
N VAL A 143 19.35 -20.78 13.19
CA VAL A 143 19.85 -22.00 12.53
C VAL A 143 21.30 -22.33 12.91
N ASN A 144 21.91 -21.59 13.84
CA ASN A 144 23.23 -21.87 14.42
C ASN A 144 24.33 -22.13 13.37
N GLY A 145 24.31 -21.37 12.28
CA GLY A 145 25.36 -21.45 11.26
C GLY A 145 25.42 -22.78 10.52
N LEU A 146 24.37 -23.61 10.56
CA LEU A 146 24.29 -24.86 9.81
C LEU A 146 24.47 -24.53 8.32
N ALA A 147 25.58 -24.98 7.73
CA ALA A 147 25.75 -24.97 6.28
C ALA A 147 24.62 -25.81 5.68
N CYS A 148 23.97 -25.32 4.61
CA CYS A 148 22.97 -26.09 3.87
C CYS A 148 23.55 -27.47 3.56
N PRO A 149 23.15 -28.55 4.27
CA PRO A 149 23.48 -29.88 3.81
C PRO A 149 22.72 -30.01 2.49
N ALA A 150 23.41 -30.35 1.41
CA ALA A 150 22.81 -30.70 0.12
C ALA A 150 21.77 -31.86 0.20
N SER A 151 21.45 -32.32 1.42
CA SER A 151 20.55 -33.40 1.79
C SER A 151 19.39 -32.97 2.70
N ILE A 152 19.12 -31.66 2.92
CA ILE A 152 17.83 -31.27 3.49
C ILE A 152 16.75 -31.58 2.45
N SER A 153 16.14 -32.76 2.58
CA SER A 153 14.94 -33.15 1.85
C SER A 153 13.80 -32.14 2.10
N LEU A 154 12.68 -32.22 1.37
CA LEU A 154 11.51 -31.39 1.70
C LEU A 154 11.05 -31.59 3.18
N GLY A 155 11.43 -32.70 3.84
CA GLY A 155 11.01 -33.07 5.19
C GLY A 155 11.18 -31.96 6.23
N PRO A 156 12.38 -31.42 6.51
CA PRO A 156 12.55 -30.33 7.48
C PRO A 156 11.80 -29.04 7.16
N TRP A 157 11.51 -28.74 5.88
CA TRP A 157 10.72 -27.57 5.48
C TRP A 157 9.22 -27.81 5.59
N TYR A 158 8.74 -29.01 5.28
CA TYR A 158 7.39 -29.44 5.66
C TYR A 158 7.21 -29.46 7.17
N LEU A 159 8.21 -29.93 7.92
CA LEU A 159 8.18 -29.91 9.38
C LEU A 159 8.23 -28.49 9.91
N LEU A 160 9.03 -27.60 9.32
CA LEU A 160 9.06 -26.19 9.71
C LEU A 160 7.75 -25.47 9.37
N HIS A 161 7.15 -25.76 8.22
CA HIS A 161 5.86 -25.23 7.84
C HIS A 161 4.71 -25.80 8.70
N SER A 162 4.64 -27.13 8.85
CA SER A 162 3.70 -27.85 9.71
C SER A 162 3.87 -27.43 11.16
N ALA A 163 5.08 -27.13 11.61
CA ALA A 163 5.35 -26.51 12.90
C ALA A 163 4.88 -25.06 13.02
N MET A 164 4.98 -24.30 11.93
CA MET A 164 4.61 -22.89 11.90
C MET A 164 3.08 -22.70 11.93
N CYS A 165 2.33 -23.63 11.32
CA CYS A 165 0.87 -23.54 11.14
C CYS A 165 0.07 -24.66 11.81
N ASN A 166 0.76 -25.64 12.39
CA ASN A 166 0.20 -26.81 13.06
C ASN A 166 -0.89 -27.54 12.24
N LEU A 167 -0.60 -27.77 10.96
CA LEU A 167 -1.48 -28.52 10.04
C LEU A 167 -1.45 -30.02 10.38
N PRO A 168 -2.59 -30.62 10.76
CA PRO A 168 -2.67 -32.02 11.20
C PRO A 168 -2.65 -33.04 10.05
N GLN A 169 -2.74 -32.62 8.78
CA GLN A 169 -3.11 -33.53 7.68
C GLN A 169 -1.97 -34.03 6.79
N LEU A 170 -0.74 -33.54 6.91
CA LEU A 170 0.34 -33.98 6.03
C LEU A 170 1.57 -34.50 6.76
N LEU A 171 1.72 -35.82 6.63
CA LEU A 171 2.94 -36.63 6.63
C LEU A 171 3.26 -37.40 7.91
N ALA A 172 2.90 -38.69 7.85
CA ALA A 172 3.65 -39.79 8.43
C ALA A 172 5.06 -39.88 7.80
N TYR A 173 5.91 -38.89 8.09
CA TYR A 173 7.35 -38.99 7.91
C TYR A 173 7.96 -39.23 9.30
N ASP A 174 8.52 -40.41 9.48
CA ASP A 174 8.91 -41.05 10.74
C ASP A 174 9.19 -40.13 11.95
N ASN A 175 8.40 -40.36 13.02
CA ASN A 175 8.65 -39.99 14.42
C ASN A 175 8.47 -38.52 14.88
N TYR A 176 7.82 -37.65 14.11
CA TYR A 176 7.49 -36.28 14.56
C TYR A 176 5.98 -36.11 14.69
N ARG A 177 5.45 -36.19 15.93
CA ARG A 177 4.07 -35.80 16.23
C ARG A 177 4.04 -34.31 16.56
N LEU A 178 3.41 -33.51 15.70
CA LEU A 178 3.06 -32.11 15.99
C LEU A 178 1.66 -32.10 16.63
N THR A 179 1.48 -31.26 17.66
CA THR A 179 0.35 -31.26 18.61
C THR A 179 -0.97 -30.72 18.02
N ASP A 180 -2.02 -30.60 18.83
CA ASP A 180 -3.45 -30.71 18.42
C ASP A 180 -4.22 -29.43 17.95
N TYR A 181 -3.57 -28.34 17.52
CA TYR A 181 -4.26 -27.12 17.06
C TYR A 181 -4.32 -26.98 15.53
N VAL A 182 -5.46 -27.28 14.91
CA VAL A 182 -5.69 -27.07 13.48
C VAL A 182 -6.04 -25.61 13.24
N VAL A 183 -5.27 -24.88 12.41
CA VAL A 183 -5.75 -23.61 11.88
C VAL A 183 -6.65 -23.94 10.69
N ASP A 184 -7.95 -23.64 10.80
CA ASP A 184 -8.95 -23.99 9.78
C ASP A 184 -8.69 -23.30 8.42
N ASP A 185 -8.08 -22.09 8.42
CA ASP A 185 -7.72 -21.35 7.20
C ASP A 185 -6.23 -20.98 7.15
N PRO A 186 -5.56 -21.14 6.00
CA PRO A 186 -4.15 -20.80 5.85
C PRO A 186 -3.92 -19.28 5.98
N PRO A 187 -2.79 -18.83 6.57
CA PRO A 187 -2.41 -17.42 6.66
C PRO A 187 -2.34 -16.71 5.31
N ASP A 188 -2.79 -15.45 5.24
CA ASP A 188 -2.63 -14.62 4.03
C ASP A 188 -1.19 -14.14 3.83
N ILE A 189 -0.46 -13.94 4.93
CA ILE A 189 0.92 -13.45 4.93
C ILE A 189 1.79 -14.30 5.85
N TYR A 190 2.98 -14.68 5.37
CA TYR A 190 4.04 -15.27 6.18
C TYR A 190 5.22 -14.32 6.30
N ALA A 191 5.62 -13.98 7.53
CA ALA A 191 6.87 -13.28 7.79
C ALA A 191 7.81 -14.19 8.59
N ILE A 192 8.91 -14.62 7.97
CA ILE A 192 9.79 -15.66 8.51
C ILE A 192 11.21 -15.13 8.67
N GLY A 193 11.68 -15.09 9.91
CA GLY A 193 12.96 -14.53 10.31
C GLY A 193 13.95 -15.61 10.71
N PHE A 194 15.09 -15.67 10.03
CA PHE A 194 16.19 -16.55 10.39
C PHE A 194 17.35 -15.78 11.02
N GLN A 195 18.04 -16.42 11.95
CA GLN A 195 19.29 -15.93 12.54
C GLN A 195 20.40 -16.96 12.37
N GLU A 196 21.63 -16.46 12.28
CA GLU A 196 22.83 -17.27 12.04
C GLU A 196 22.76 -18.14 10.77
N ILE A 197 22.15 -17.66 9.68
CA ILE A 197 22.19 -18.40 8.39
C ILE A 197 23.62 -18.54 7.81
N VAL A 198 24.57 -17.78 8.35
CA VAL A 198 26.01 -17.95 8.11
C VAL A 198 26.71 -17.94 9.47
N ASN A 199 27.54 -18.96 9.73
CA ASN A 199 28.38 -18.99 10.93
C ASN A 199 29.49 -17.95 10.82
N ILE A 200 29.42 -16.90 11.63
CA ILE A 200 30.46 -15.87 11.69
C ILE A 200 31.00 -15.83 13.10
N ASP A 201 32.06 -16.60 13.30
CA ASP A 201 32.95 -16.39 14.43
C ASP A 201 33.57 -15.00 14.31
N VAL A 202 33.33 -14.15 15.32
CA VAL A 202 33.85 -12.77 15.41
C VAL A 202 35.38 -12.75 15.34
N GLY A 203 36.05 -13.76 15.92
CA GLY A 203 37.49 -13.91 15.84
C GLY A 203 37.97 -14.19 14.41
N ARG A 204 37.18 -14.95 13.64
CA ARG A 204 37.46 -15.22 12.21
C ARG A 204 37.23 -13.99 11.35
N PHE A 205 36.15 -13.23 11.62
CA PHE A 205 35.84 -11.97 10.94
C PHE A 205 36.95 -10.92 11.12
N LEU A 206 37.37 -10.67 12.37
CA LEU A 206 38.43 -9.71 12.68
C LEU A 206 39.77 -10.14 12.07
N LYS A 207 40.14 -11.42 12.19
CA LYS A 207 41.39 -11.95 11.64
C LYS A 207 41.42 -11.90 10.11
N GLN A 208 40.28 -12.09 9.44
CA GLN A 208 40.17 -11.97 7.97
C GLN A 208 40.25 -10.52 7.48
N TYR A 209 39.63 -9.58 8.21
CA TYR A 209 39.72 -8.15 7.90
C TYR A 209 41.17 -7.64 7.97
N SER A 210 41.95 -8.15 8.94
CA SER A 210 43.38 -7.84 9.07
C SER A 210 44.27 -8.46 7.98
N LEU A 211 43.80 -9.53 7.31
CA LEU A 211 44.60 -10.32 6.37
C LEU A 211 44.24 -10.10 4.90
N GLY A 212 43.22 -9.29 4.58
CA GLY A 212 42.84 -8.95 3.20
C GLY A 212 42.38 -10.15 2.34
N VAL A 213 41.93 -11.24 2.96
CA VAL A 213 41.63 -12.52 2.26
C VAL A 213 40.20 -12.53 1.70
N GLN A 214 40.03 -13.22 0.57
CA GLN A 214 38.82 -13.47 -0.24
C GLN A 214 37.63 -14.20 0.47
N ALA A 215 37.39 -13.96 1.76
CA ALA A 215 36.37 -14.66 2.56
C ALA A 215 34.92 -14.18 2.31
N GLU A 216 34.75 -13.00 1.71
CA GLU A 216 33.41 -12.53 1.31
C GLU A 216 32.73 -13.45 0.29
N VAL A 217 33.51 -14.15 -0.54
CA VAL A 217 32.98 -15.01 -1.60
C VAL A 217 32.32 -16.27 -1.01
N ASP A 218 32.95 -16.93 -0.04
CA ASP A 218 32.41 -18.16 0.59
C ASP A 218 31.16 -17.89 1.43
N SER A 219 31.13 -16.80 2.19
CA SER A 219 29.96 -16.37 2.97
C SER A 219 28.77 -16.02 2.07
N ARG A 220 29.02 -15.30 0.95
CA ARG A 220 27.99 -15.02 -0.05
C ARG A 220 27.50 -16.29 -0.75
N PHE A 221 28.38 -17.24 -1.03
CA PHE A 221 28.02 -18.50 -1.67
C PHE A 221 27.16 -19.39 -0.75
N LEU A 222 27.54 -19.55 0.52
CA LEU A 222 26.75 -20.28 1.51
C LEU A 222 25.38 -19.63 1.72
N SER A 223 25.34 -18.30 1.83
CA SER A 223 24.10 -17.53 1.89
C SER A 223 23.25 -17.75 0.63
N TYR A 224 23.82 -17.68 -0.56
CA TYR A 224 23.11 -17.86 -1.82
C TYR A 224 22.52 -19.28 -1.97
N SER A 225 23.30 -20.31 -1.60
CA SER A 225 22.85 -21.71 -1.59
C SER A 225 21.72 -21.94 -0.59
N TRP A 226 21.87 -21.43 0.64
CA TRP A 226 20.82 -21.45 1.65
C TRP A 226 19.54 -20.79 1.13
N ASN A 227 19.65 -19.60 0.55
CA ASN A 227 18.51 -18.84 0.06
C ASN A 227 17.80 -19.56 -1.10
N THR A 228 18.52 -20.07 -2.10
CA THR A 228 17.90 -20.65 -3.31
C THR A 228 17.21 -21.97 -3.02
N HIS A 229 17.86 -22.86 -2.26
CA HIS A 229 17.34 -24.20 -1.98
C HIS A 229 16.15 -24.15 -1.03
N ASN A 230 16.30 -23.45 0.10
CA ASN A 230 15.29 -23.40 1.14
C ASN A 230 14.02 -22.64 0.71
N MET A 231 14.18 -21.62 -0.13
CA MET A 231 13.05 -20.94 -0.76
C MET A 231 12.22 -21.88 -1.63
N THR A 232 12.88 -22.68 -2.46
CA THR A 232 12.20 -23.61 -3.34
C THR A 232 11.42 -24.65 -2.53
N LEU A 233 12.03 -25.21 -1.48
CA LEU A 233 11.37 -26.20 -0.63
C LEU A 233 10.21 -25.60 0.18
N PHE A 234 10.33 -24.36 0.65
CA PHE A 234 9.27 -23.69 1.39
C PHE A 234 8.08 -23.32 0.50
N VAL A 235 8.31 -22.79 -0.70
CA VAL A 235 7.24 -22.52 -1.68
C VAL A 235 6.54 -23.82 -2.07
N LEU A 236 7.29 -24.89 -2.33
CA LEU A 236 6.71 -26.21 -2.59
C LEU A 236 5.87 -26.71 -1.41
N ALA A 237 6.32 -26.51 -0.17
CA ALA A 237 5.55 -26.88 1.02
C ALA A 237 4.24 -26.09 1.13
N LEU A 238 4.25 -24.80 0.82
CA LEU A 238 3.06 -23.96 0.80
C LEU A 238 2.07 -24.38 -0.30
N ASP A 239 2.57 -24.66 -1.51
CA ASP A 239 1.74 -25.05 -2.66
C ASP A 239 0.95 -26.34 -2.41
N THR A 240 1.46 -27.24 -1.55
CA THR A 240 0.73 -28.48 -1.20
C THR A 240 -0.56 -28.27 -0.40
N LEU A 241 -0.84 -27.05 0.04
CA LEU A 241 -2.03 -26.70 0.83
C LEU A 241 -3.17 -26.09 0.00
N GLY A 242 -3.03 -26.09 -1.33
CA GLY A 242 -4.06 -25.58 -2.24
C GLY A 242 -4.18 -24.05 -2.27
N THR A 243 -3.33 -23.32 -1.53
CA THR A 243 -3.19 -21.87 -1.61
C THR A 243 -1.83 -21.54 -2.23
N SER A 244 -1.83 -20.76 -3.30
CA SER A 244 -0.60 -20.32 -3.98
C SER A 244 -0.05 -19.07 -3.29
N TYR A 245 1.25 -19.06 -3.05
CA TYR A 245 1.97 -17.95 -2.43
C TYR A 245 3.09 -17.44 -3.33
N LYS A 246 3.39 -16.14 -3.22
CA LYS A 246 4.59 -15.53 -3.79
C LYS A 246 5.51 -15.01 -2.71
N LEU A 247 6.81 -15.15 -2.93
CA LEU A 247 7.80 -14.37 -2.21
C LEU A 247 7.68 -12.92 -2.66
N LEU A 248 7.17 -12.06 -1.78
CA LEU A 248 7.05 -10.63 -2.04
C LEU A 248 8.41 -9.92 -1.90
N THR A 249 9.13 -10.22 -0.81
CA THR A 249 10.48 -9.70 -0.62
C THR A 249 11.31 -10.56 0.33
N ARG A 250 12.63 -10.45 0.18
CA ARG A 250 13.62 -11.06 1.05
C ARG A 250 14.72 -10.05 1.32
N GLN A 251 15.04 -9.85 2.59
CA GLN A 251 16.17 -9.02 2.99
C GLN A 251 17.07 -9.75 3.97
N GLN A 252 18.36 -9.43 3.92
CA GLN A 252 19.38 -10.06 4.76
C GLN A 252 20.37 -9.02 5.29
N LEU A 253 20.75 -9.19 6.55
CA LEU A 253 21.85 -8.51 7.20
C LEU A 253 22.77 -9.58 7.79
N VAL A 254 23.83 -9.93 7.06
CA VAL A 254 24.83 -10.91 7.51
C VAL A 254 24.16 -12.25 7.85
N GLY A 255 24.01 -12.60 9.14
CA GLY A 255 23.36 -13.84 9.58
C GLY A 255 21.86 -13.70 9.86
N VAL A 256 21.30 -12.48 9.81
CA VAL A 256 19.87 -12.23 10.01
C VAL A 256 19.19 -12.14 8.65
N CYS A 257 18.10 -12.87 8.44
CA CYS A 257 17.33 -12.83 7.20
C CYS A 257 15.84 -12.78 7.50
N LEU A 258 15.08 -12.09 6.66
CA LEU A 258 13.62 -12.00 6.73
C LEU A 258 13.03 -12.25 5.35
N TYR A 259 12.09 -13.19 5.29
CA TYR A 259 11.27 -13.51 4.14
C TYR A 259 9.84 -13.07 4.37
N LEU A 260 9.22 -12.47 3.35
CA LEU A 260 7.81 -12.11 3.35
C LEU A 260 7.10 -12.79 2.18
N PHE A 261 6.19 -13.73 2.48
CA PHE A 261 5.34 -14.37 1.48
C PHE A 261 3.91 -13.87 1.62
N VAL A 262 3.21 -13.76 0.49
CA VAL A 262 1.83 -13.29 0.42
C VAL A 262 1.04 -14.24 -0.47
N ALA A 263 -0.17 -14.59 -0.04
CA ALA A 263 -1.11 -15.39 -0.81
C ALA A 263 -1.50 -14.66 -2.10
N ASP A 264 -1.67 -15.40 -3.20
CA ASP A 264 -2.02 -14.84 -4.52
C ASP A 264 -3.30 -13.98 -4.46
N SER A 265 -4.26 -14.36 -3.61
CA SER A 265 -5.51 -13.63 -3.38
C SER A 265 -5.32 -12.24 -2.78
N LEU A 266 -4.26 -12.02 -2.01
CA LEU A 266 -3.99 -10.73 -1.33
C LEU A 266 -2.99 -9.86 -2.11
N LEU A 267 -2.27 -10.39 -3.09
CA LEU A 267 -1.18 -9.68 -3.77
C LEU A 267 -1.56 -8.31 -4.33
N CYS A 268 -2.76 -8.17 -4.92
CA CYS A 268 -3.22 -6.91 -5.50
C CYS A 268 -3.47 -5.82 -4.44
N ASP A 269 -3.62 -6.19 -3.18
CA ASP A 269 -3.88 -5.28 -2.07
C ASP A 269 -2.61 -4.89 -1.31
N VAL A 270 -1.45 -5.51 -1.63
CA VAL A 270 -0.18 -5.21 -0.97
C VAL A 270 0.65 -4.23 -1.80
N HIS A 271 1.03 -3.09 -1.21
CA HIS A 271 1.87 -2.07 -1.87
C HIS A 271 2.82 -1.36 -0.91
N ASP A 272 3.58 -0.38 -1.41
CA ASP A 272 4.57 0.41 -0.65
C ASP A 272 5.60 -0.43 0.13
N VAL A 273 6.02 -1.55 -0.47
CA VAL A 273 7.00 -2.46 0.14
C VAL A 273 8.36 -1.78 0.21
N MET A 274 8.91 -1.66 1.41
CA MET A 274 10.22 -1.10 1.70
C MET A 274 10.98 -2.02 2.65
N VAL A 275 12.30 -2.05 2.54
CA VAL A 275 13.17 -2.88 3.38
C VAL A 275 14.29 -2.06 3.97
N GLU A 276 14.60 -2.28 5.24
CA GLU A 276 15.67 -1.60 5.96
C GLU A 276 16.46 -2.58 6.81
N THR A 277 17.74 -2.26 7.04
CA THR A 277 18.61 -3.06 7.91
C THR A 277 19.38 -2.19 8.88
N THR A 278 19.42 -2.60 10.15
CA THR A 278 20.14 -1.88 11.20
C THR A 278 21.18 -2.78 11.85
N LYS A 279 22.43 -2.34 11.85
CA LYS A 279 23.55 -3.04 12.51
C LYS A 279 23.64 -2.58 13.96
N VAL A 280 23.77 -3.52 14.89
CA VAL A 280 23.99 -3.22 16.32
C VAL A 280 25.19 -3.96 16.90
N GLY A 281 25.74 -4.95 16.18
CA GLY A 281 26.94 -5.68 16.61
C GLY A 281 28.14 -4.75 16.78
N LEU A 282 28.96 -5.01 17.80
CA LEU A 282 30.09 -4.16 18.19
C LEU A 282 29.70 -2.67 18.28
N HIS A 283 28.59 -2.33 18.95
CA HIS A 283 28.08 -0.93 19.02
C HIS A 283 27.80 -0.31 17.64
N GLY A 284 27.25 -1.11 16.72
CA GLY A 284 26.89 -0.68 15.37
C GLY A 284 28.00 -0.83 14.32
N PHE A 285 29.23 -1.19 14.71
CA PHE A 285 30.34 -1.37 13.77
C PHE A 285 30.27 -2.69 12.97
N ALA A 286 29.58 -3.73 13.48
CA ALA A 286 29.49 -5.04 12.85
C ALA A 286 28.03 -5.48 12.63
N GLY A 287 27.79 -6.16 11.50
CA GLY A 287 26.47 -6.65 11.13
C GLY A 287 26.11 -8.04 11.66
N ASN A 288 26.97 -8.68 12.46
CA ASN A 288 26.72 -10.01 13.04
C ASN A 288 25.53 -10.04 14.03
N LYS A 289 25.13 -8.87 14.52
CA LYS A 289 23.91 -8.61 15.28
C LYS A 289 23.21 -7.40 14.67
N GLY A 290 21.89 -7.40 14.68
CA GLY A 290 21.12 -6.36 14.02
C GLY A 290 19.68 -6.73 13.79
N CYS A 291 19.04 -5.97 12.90
CA CYS A 291 17.66 -6.12 12.50
C CYS A 291 17.53 -6.05 10.98
N VAL A 292 16.64 -6.86 10.44
CA VAL A 292 16.08 -6.71 9.10
C VAL A 292 14.60 -6.40 9.27
N ALA A 293 14.14 -5.27 8.73
CA ALA A 293 12.75 -4.84 8.79
C ALA A 293 12.16 -4.71 7.39
N VAL A 294 10.92 -5.15 7.22
CA VAL A 294 10.12 -4.99 6.01
C VAL A 294 8.87 -4.19 6.38
N SER A 295 8.69 -3.04 5.74
CA SER A 295 7.50 -2.20 5.80
C SER A 295 6.67 -2.45 4.53
N PHE A 296 5.35 -2.55 4.68
CA PHE A 296 4.43 -2.67 3.55
C PHE A 296 3.05 -2.17 3.97
N GLN A 297 2.18 -1.91 3.00
CA GLN A 297 0.78 -1.61 3.25
C GLN A 297 -0.09 -2.72 2.68
N VAL A 298 -1.12 -3.11 3.43
CA VAL A 298 -2.23 -3.92 2.93
C VAL A 298 -3.45 -3.02 2.93
N LYS A 299 -4.02 -2.75 1.75
CA LYS A 299 -4.96 -1.64 1.57
C LYS A 299 -4.37 -0.37 2.20
N ASP A 300 -5.13 0.34 3.04
CA ASP A 300 -4.69 1.59 3.68
C ASP A 300 -4.05 1.37 5.06
N THR A 301 -3.58 0.15 5.35
CA THR A 301 -3.00 -0.20 6.66
C THR A 301 -1.53 -0.54 6.55
N ALA A 302 -0.68 0.24 7.22
CA ALA A 302 0.76 0.05 7.26
C ALA A 302 1.17 -0.99 8.31
N ILE A 303 1.96 -1.97 7.87
CA ILE A 303 2.45 -3.09 8.67
C ILE A 303 3.98 -3.11 8.58
N CYS A 304 4.65 -3.40 9.70
CA CYS A 304 6.09 -3.61 9.73
C CYS A 304 6.44 -4.94 10.40
N CYS A 305 7.24 -5.77 9.73
CA CYS A 305 7.80 -7.00 10.28
C CYS A 305 9.31 -6.81 10.47
N ALA A 306 9.81 -6.99 11.70
CA ALA A 306 11.20 -6.76 12.08
C ALA A 306 11.81 -8.02 12.72
N SER A 307 12.73 -8.68 12.02
CA SER A 307 13.50 -9.82 12.53
C SER A 307 14.83 -9.34 13.09
N ALA A 308 15.13 -9.65 14.34
CA ALA A 308 16.35 -9.21 15.01
C ALA A 308 17.20 -10.36 15.56
N HIS A 309 18.48 -10.08 15.71
CA HIS A 309 19.42 -10.90 16.47
C HIS A 309 20.22 -9.98 17.39
N LEU A 310 19.91 -10.02 18.69
CA LEU A 310 20.43 -9.07 19.68
C LEU A 310 21.68 -9.59 20.41
N THR A 311 22.31 -8.71 21.19
CA THR A 311 23.49 -9.01 21.99
C THR A 311 23.29 -10.24 22.90
N ALA A 312 24.15 -11.24 22.72
CA ALA A 312 24.17 -12.46 23.52
C ALA A 312 24.81 -12.25 24.90
N GLY A 313 24.56 -13.18 25.82
CA GLY A 313 25.18 -13.21 27.16
C GLY A 313 24.16 -13.01 28.29
N GLN A 314 24.36 -13.72 29.40
CA GLN A 314 23.42 -13.74 30.54
C GLN A 314 23.16 -12.35 31.11
N LEU A 315 24.22 -11.59 31.36
CA LEU A 315 24.16 -10.32 32.09
C LEU A 315 23.91 -9.09 31.19
N ASN A 316 23.91 -9.26 29.86
CA ASN A 316 23.91 -8.16 28.89
C ASN A 316 22.50 -7.63 28.60
N VAL A 317 21.65 -7.51 29.63
CA VAL A 317 20.26 -7.04 29.49
C VAL A 317 20.22 -5.60 28.96
N TYR A 318 21.09 -4.75 29.50
CA TYR A 318 21.18 -3.35 29.10
C TYR A 318 21.67 -3.19 27.67
N ASP A 319 22.62 -4.01 27.21
CA ASP A 319 23.08 -3.97 25.82
C ASP A 319 21.97 -4.40 24.85
N ARG A 320 21.19 -5.43 25.19
CA ARG A 320 20.00 -5.80 24.40
C ARG A 320 18.96 -4.69 24.35
N LEU A 321 18.73 -4.00 25.47
CA LEU A 321 17.80 -2.86 25.49
C LEU A 321 18.32 -1.71 24.61
N ARG A 322 19.62 -1.43 24.64
CA ARG A 322 20.27 -0.46 23.75
C ARG A 322 20.13 -0.87 22.29
N ASP A 323 20.38 -2.14 21.96
CA ASP A 323 20.21 -2.67 20.59
C ASP A 323 18.78 -2.41 20.08
N LEU A 324 17.76 -2.68 20.90
CA LEU A 324 16.36 -2.39 20.56
C LEU A 324 16.11 -0.88 20.36
N GLN A 325 16.65 -0.03 21.23
CA GLN A 325 16.52 1.42 21.09
C GLN A 325 17.18 1.93 19.80
N ASP A 326 18.37 1.42 19.47
CA ASP A 326 19.08 1.74 18.23
C ASP A 326 18.31 1.26 17.01
N ILE A 327 17.77 0.04 17.03
CA ILE A 327 16.91 -0.47 15.95
C ILE A 327 15.70 0.44 15.74
N ASN A 328 15.00 0.84 16.82
CA ASN A 328 13.84 1.71 16.70
C ASN A 328 14.19 3.12 16.18
N ARG A 329 15.37 3.64 16.54
CA ARG A 329 15.84 4.98 16.14
C ARG A 329 16.37 5.01 14.70
N LEU A 330 17.09 3.97 14.29
CA LEU A 330 17.86 3.96 13.03
C LEU A 330 17.11 3.28 11.88
N THR A 331 16.14 2.41 12.17
CA THR A 331 15.31 1.78 11.13
C THR A 331 14.19 2.73 10.71
N LEU A 332 14.43 3.49 9.63
CA LEU A 332 13.54 4.56 9.17
C LEU A 332 12.96 4.27 7.79
N PHE A 333 11.64 4.29 7.69
CA PHE A 333 10.91 4.19 6.43
C PHE A 333 10.34 5.55 6.07
N LYS A 334 10.80 6.15 4.95
CA LYS A 334 10.42 7.52 4.54
C LYS A 334 10.59 8.53 5.69
N GLY A 335 11.68 8.39 6.47
CA GLY A 335 12.00 9.25 7.62
C GLY A 335 11.23 8.98 8.91
N LYS A 336 10.40 7.92 8.97
CA LYS A 336 9.62 7.55 10.17
C LYS A 336 10.09 6.20 10.73
N GLY A 337 10.15 6.09 12.06
CA GLY A 337 10.54 4.84 12.74
C GLY A 337 9.50 3.73 12.62
N ILE A 338 9.88 2.51 12.98
CA ILE A 338 9.01 1.32 12.88
C ILE A 338 7.69 1.48 13.64
N LEU A 339 7.70 2.15 14.81
CA LEU A 339 6.50 2.37 15.62
C LEU A 339 5.49 3.37 15.02
N SER A 340 5.80 3.96 13.86
CA SER A 340 4.83 4.79 13.12
C SER A 340 3.80 3.97 12.32
N HIS A 341 4.03 2.67 12.14
CA HIS A 341 3.10 1.77 11.45
C HIS A 341 1.87 1.47 12.32
N ASN A 342 0.77 1.02 11.70
CA ASN A 342 -0.43 0.60 12.42
C ASN A 342 -0.14 -0.65 13.26
N TYR A 343 0.55 -1.63 12.65
CA TYR A 343 0.98 -2.86 13.30
C TYR A 343 2.48 -3.07 13.13
N VAL A 344 3.15 -3.48 14.19
CA VAL A 344 4.56 -3.88 14.16
C VAL A 344 4.68 -5.26 14.77
N PHE A 345 5.30 -6.20 14.05
CA PHE A 345 5.68 -7.51 14.56
C PHE A 345 7.20 -7.54 14.70
N TRP A 346 7.70 -7.65 15.92
CA TRP A 346 9.13 -7.69 16.21
C TRP A 346 9.50 -9.04 16.80
N PHE A 347 10.36 -9.78 16.12
CA PHE A 347 10.66 -11.15 16.45
C PHE A 347 12.12 -11.51 16.18
N GLY A 348 12.55 -12.68 16.63
CA GLY A 348 13.89 -13.17 16.38
C GLY A 348 14.55 -13.83 17.59
N ASP A 349 15.85 -14.08 17.48
CA ASP A 349 16.70 -14.38 18.63
C ASP A 349 17.03 -13.08 19.37
N LEU A 350 16.11 -12.71 20.27
CA LEU A 350 16.24 -11.54 21.11
C LEU A 350 17.22 -11.76 22.27
N ASN A 351 17.73 -12.99 22.44
CA ASN A 351 18.79 -13.35 23.38
C ASN A 351 18.55 -13.04 24.88
N PHE A 352 17.33 -12.67 25.27
CA PHE A 352 16.95 -12.51 26.67
C PHE A 352 16.96 -13.86 27.39
N ARG A 353 17.34 -13.83 28.66
CA ARG A 353 17.58 -15.01 29.49
C ARG A 353 16.66 -15.05 30.70
N ILE A 354 16.74 -16.14 31.46
CA ILE A 354 16.05 -16.32 32.73
C ILE A 354 17.05 -16.05 33.85
N ASP A 355 16.72 -15.15 34.77
CA ASP A 355 17.58 -14.76 35.90
C ASP A 355 17.44 -15.73 37.08
N LEU A 356 17.76 -17.00 36.83
CA LEU A 356 17.76 -18.10 37.79
C LEU A 356 18.93 -19.06 37.54
N PRO A 357 19.37 -19.84 38.55
CA PRO A 357 20.40 -20.86 38.37
C PRO A 357 19.98 -21.93 37.35
N ALA A 358 20.94 -22.40 36.53
CA ALA A 358 20.69 -23.38 35.47
C ALA A 358 20.02 -24.67 35.97
N ASP A 359 20.48 -25.21 37.11
CA ASP A 359 19.91 -26.43 37.70
C ASP A 359 18.46 -26.24 38.15
N PHE A 360 18.15 -25.05 38.69
CA PHE A 360 16.78 -24.72 39.08
C PHE A 360 15.86 -24.60 37.86
N ILE A 361 16.35 -23.98 36.78
CA ILE A 361 15.63 -23.89 35.50
C ILE A 361 15.35 -25.29 34.96
N ARG A 362 16.38 -26.15 34.85
CA ARG A 362 16.24 -27.52 34.36
C ARG A 362 15.28 -28.35 35.20
N LYS A 363 15.32 -28.20 36.53
CA LYS A 363 14.38 -28.85 37.45
C LYS A 363 12.94 -28.42 37.16
N LYS A 364 12.69 -27.11 37.04
CA LYS A 364 11.33 -26.58 36.80
C LYS A 364 10.77 -26.96 35.44
N ILE A 365 11.62 -27.06 34.42
CA ILE A 365 11.22 -27.59 33.10
C ILE A 365 10.79 -29.06 33.22
N LYS A 366 11.56 -29.91 33.92
CA LYS A 366 11.20 -31.32 34.15
C LYS A 366 9.90 -31.48 34.94
N GLU A 367 9.59 -30.54 35.83
CA GLU A 367 8.34 -30.49 36.61
C GLU A 367 7.14 -29.93 35.80
N ASN A 368 7.34 -29.52 34.54
CA ASN A 368 6.37 -28.76 33.74
C ASN A 368 5.82 -27.51 34.46
N CYS A 369 6.64 -26.91 35.34
CA CYS A 369 6.26 -25.78 36.18
C CYS A 369 6.99 -24.51 35.70
N LEU A 370 6.48 -23.91 34.62
CA LEU A 370 7.13 -22.79 33.94
C LEU A 370 6.89 -21.42 34.62
N GLN A 371 5.82 -21.28 35.39
CA GLN A 371 5.42 -20.00 36.00
C GLN A 371 6.51 -19.31 36.83
N PRO A 372 7.28 -19.99 37.70
CA PRO A 372 8.38 -19.36 38.42
C PRO A 372 9.51 -18.86 37.51
N LEU A 373 9.70 -19.52 36.36
CA LEU A 373 10.72 -19.15 35.37
C LEU A 373 10.30 -17.91 34.59
N LEU A 374 9.04 -17.86 34.14
CA LEU A 374 8.47 -16.71 33.42
C LEU A 374 8.52 -15.42 34.25
N LYS A 375 8.32 -15.52 35.57
CA LYS A 375 8.47 -14.37 36.51
C LYS A 375 9.89 -13.80 36.58
N LYS A 376 10.89 -14.55 36.09
CA LYS A 376 12.30 -14.17 36.06
C LYS A 376 12.86 -14.10 34.64
N ASP A 377 11.99 -14.13 33.63
CA ASP A 377 12.36 -13.90 32.25
C ASP A 377 12.67 -12.41 32.04
N GLN A 378 13.86 -12.11 31.54
CA GLN A 378 14.33 -10.73 31.38
C GLN A 378 13.44 -9.91 30.44
N LEU A 379 12.92 -10.51 29.35
CA LEU A 379 12.07 -9.80 28.39
C LEU A 379 10.68 -9.52 28.96
N LEU A 380 10.04 -10.51 29.58
CA LEU A 380 8.71 -10.32 30.20
C LEU A 380 8.76 -9.24 31.30
N MET A 381 9.85 -9.15 32.06
CA MET A 381 10.03 -8.06 33.02
C MET A 381 10.10 -6.68 32.33
N LEU A 382 10.76 -6.58 31.17
CA LEU A 382 10.82 -5.34 30.39
C LEU A 382 9.49 -4.97 29.71
N CYS A 383 8.67 -5.95 29.35
CA CYS A 383 7.32 -5.75 28.80
C CYS A 383 6.24 -5.54 29.87
N SER A 384 6.59 -5.63 31.17
CA SER A 384 5.66 -5.35 32.27
C SER A 384 5.13 -3.90 32.21
N PRO A 385 4.00 -3.56 32.87
CA PRO A 385 3.40 -2.22 32.78
C PRO A 385 4.31 -1.05 33.16
N ARG A 386 5.38 -1.28 33.92
CA ARG A 386 6.39 -0.27 34.30
C ARG A 386 7.75 -0.48 33.63
N GLY A 387 7.85 -1.47 32.75
CA GLY A 387 9.07 -1.82 32.04
C GLY A 387 9.32 -0.93 30.82
N ALA A 388 10.57 -0.94 30.34
CA ALA A 388 11.03 -0.10 29.23
C ALA A 388 10.39 -0.45 27.88
N LEU A 389 9.74 -1.61 27.76
CA LEU A 389 9.07 -2.12 26.56
C LEU A 389 7.57 -2.34 26.79
N SER A 390 6.96 -1.61 27.73
CA SER A 390 5.54 -1.72 28.12
C SER A 390 4.53 -1.47 27.00
N TYR A 391 4.97 -0.93 25.85
CA TYR A 391 4.15 -0.73 24.66
C TYR A 391 4.13 -1.96 23.73
N PHE A 392 5.05 -2.91 23.89
CA PHE A 392 4.98 -4.19 23.19
C PHE A 392 4.13 -5.20 23.96
N HIS A 393 3.43 -6.02 23.20
CA HIS A 393 2.64 -7.13 23.67
C HIS A 393 3.29 -8.45 23.25
N GLU A 394 3.13 -9.47 24.08
CA GLU A 394 3.57 -10.82 23.80
C GLU A 394 2.47 -11.81 24.18
N GLY A 395 2.36 -12.90 23.41
CA GLY A 395 1.48 -14.01 23.75
C GLY A 395 1.88 -14.71 25.03
N SER A 396 0.93 -15.38 25.67
CA SER A 396 1.22 -16.22 26.84
C SER A 396 2.09 -17.42 26.42
N ILE A 397 3.24 -17.58 27.06
CA ILE A 397 4.20 -18.65 26.78
C ILE A 397 3.78 -19.91 27.52
N HIS A 398 3.44 -20.96 26.77
CA HIS A 398 3.07 -22.28 27.29
C HIS A 398 4.06 -23.38 26.90
N PHE A 399 5.19 -22.99 26.30
CA PHE A 399 6.22 -23.90 25.79
C PHE A 399 7.53 -23.78 26.53
N ASN A 400 8.33 -24.86 26.50
CA ASN A 400 9.62 -24.91 27.16
C ASN A 400 10.65 -23.95 26.52
N PRO A 401 11.67 -23.50 27.27
CA PRO A 401 12.77 -22.69 26.74
C PRO A 401 13.36 -23.26 25.45
N THR A 402 13.54 -22.39 24.45
CA THR A 402 13.94 -22.77 23.07
C THR A 402 15.44 -22.89 22.89
N TYR A 403 16.22 -22.46 23.87
CA TYR A 403 17.67 -22.50 23.91
C TYR A 403 18.14 -23.02 25.27
N LYS A 404 19.29 -23.68 25.44
CA LYS A 404 20.20 -24.22 24.43
C LYS A 404 20.10 -25.74 24.41
N PHE A 405 19.91 -26.35 23.26
CA PHE A 405 19.88 -27.81 23.10
C PHE A 405 21.21 -28.38 22.61
N ASN A 406 21.45 -29.65 22.91
CA ASN A 406 22.40 -30.44 22.13
C ASN A 406 21.82 -30.66 20.72
N LEU A 407 22.67 -30.66 19.69
CA LEU A 407 22.23 -30.87 18.31
C LEU A 407 21.55 -32.25 18.17
N ASN A 408 20.49 -32.31 17.36
CA ASN A 408 19.70 -33.51 17.08
C ASN A 408 19.12 -34.18 18.34
N SER A 409 18.89 -33.41 19.40
CA SER A 409 18.47 -33.94 20.71
C SER A 409 17.49 -33.01 21.41
N ASP A 410 16.60 -33.58 22.24
CA ASP A 410 15.72 -32.85 23.16
C ASP A 410 16.39 -32.57 24.53
N VAL A 411 17.69 -32.88 24.64
CA VAL A 411 18.47 -32.64 25.85
C VAL A 411 19.09 -31.24 25.80
N TYR A 412 18.84 -30.44 26.84
CA TYR A 412 19.49 -29.14 27.03
C TYR A 412 21.00 -29.27 27.27
N ASP A 413 21.77 -28.28 26.80
CA ASP A 413 23.23 -28.20 26.77
C ASP A 413 23.92 -28.91 27.92
N THR A 414 24.66 -29.97 27.60
CA THR A 414 25.49 -30.75 28.54
C THR A 414 26.98 -30.51 28.32
N SER A 415 27.36 -29.51 27.51
CA SER A 415 28.76 -29.13 27.34
C SER A 415 29.34 -28.55 28.64
N GLU A 416 30.66 -28.39 28.69
CA GLU A 416 31.36 -27.73 29.81
C GLU A 416 30.83 -26.31 30.09
N LYS A 417 30.31 -25.63 29.06
CA LYS A 417 29.72 -24.28 29.21
C LYS A 417 28.36 -24.32 29.91
N ALA A 418 27.70 -25.48 29.93
CA ALA A 418 26.46 -25.78 30.63
C ALA A 418 25.45 -24.61 30.64
N ARG A 419 25.14 -24.07 29.45
CA ARG A 419 24.31 -22.87 29.35
C ARG A 419 22.94 -23.11 29.98
N ALA A 420 22.47 -22.13 30.74
CA ALA A 420 21.13 -22.15 31.31
C ALA A 420 20.09 -22.11 30.17
N PRO A 421 19.02 -22.93 30.23
CA PRO A 421 17.93 -22.81 29.28
C PRO A 421 17.27 -21.43 29.32
N ALA A 422 16.85 -20.90 28.16
CA ALA A 422 16.20 -19.59 28.03
C ALA A 422 15.22 -19.53 26.84
N TRP A 423 14.23 -18.63 26.94
CA TRP A 423 13.37 -18.24 25.82
C TRP A 423 14.03 -17.08 25.06
N THR A 424 14.99 -17.43 24.22
CA THR A 424 15.74 -16.48 23.38
C THR A 424 14.96 -16.06 22.14
N ASP A 425 14.18 -16.99 21.57
CA ASP A 425 13.44 -16.85 20.33
C ASP A 425 12.01 -16.37 20.66
N ARG A 426 11.65 -15.15 20.25
CA ARG A 426 10.44 -14.45 20.74
C ARG A 426 9.70 -13.73 19.62
N ILE A 427 8.39 -13.54 19.80
CA ILE A 427 7.54 -12.78 18.88
C ILE A 427 6.72 -11.77 19.69
N LEU A 428 7.08 -10.50 19.54
CA LEU A 428 6.37 -9.36 20.10
C LEU A 428 5.52 -8.68 19.02
N PHE A 429 4.45 -8.01 19.42
CA PHE A 429 3.69 -7.15 18.55
C PHE A 429 3.35 -5.82 19.21
N PHE A 430 3.22 -4.78 18.40
CA PHE A 430 2.78 -3.45 18.81
C PHE A 430 1.63 -3.00 17.91
N VAL A 431 0.69 -2.30 18.54
CA VAL A 431 -0.48 -1.73 17.88
C VAL A 431 -0.49 -0.23 18.14
N ASN A 432 -0.39 0.57 17.08
CA ASN A 432 -0.43 2.02 17.22
C ASN A 432 -1.86 2.50 17.46
N LYS A 433 -2.22 2.71 18.74
CA LYS A 433 -3.55 3.14 19.22
C LYS A 433 -4.15 4.35 18.49
N GLN A 434 -3.32 5.21 17.91
CA GLN A 434 -3.78 6.42 17.19
C GLN A 434 -4.29 6.11 15.78
N ALA A 435 -4.08 4.88 15.28
CA ALA A 435 -4.35 4.49 13.91
C ALA A 435 -5.06 3.12 13.82
N VAL A 436 -5.78 2.72 14.88
CA VAL A 436 -6.43 1.40 14.99
C VAL A 436 -7.91 1.48 14.67
N TYR A 437 -8.37 0.51 13.90
CA TYR A 437 -9.79 0.34 13.56
C TYR A 437 -10.38 -0.99 14.04
N GLY A 438 -9.58 -1.86 14.69
CA GLY A 438 -10.01 -3.16 15.22
C GLY A 438 -8.99 -3.83 16.15
N ASN A 439 -9.29 -5.02 16.66
CA ASN A 439 -8.41 -5.74 17.59
C ASN A 439 -7.43 -6.68 16.87
N VAL A 440 -6.25 -6.89 17.47
CA VAL A 440 -5.34 -8.00 17.13
C VAL A 440 -5.75 -9.22 17.94
N THR A 441 -5.98 -10.35 17.27
CA THR A 441 -6.27 -11.63 17.92
C THR A 441 -5.14 -12.60 17.63
N GLN A 442 -4.48 -13.12 18.67
CA GLN A 442 -3.46 -14.14 18.54
C GLN A 442 -4.06 -15.51 18.87
N TYR A 443 -4.04 -16.44 17.91
CA TYR A 443 -4.60 -17.80 18.08
C TYR A 443 -3.53 -18.81 18.49
N TYR A 444 -2.30 -18.58 18.04
CA TYR A 444 -1.20 -19.51 18.23
C TYR A 444 0.04 -18.75 18.67
N TYR A 445 0.75 -19.32 19.63
CA TYR A 445 2.12 -18.94 20.00
C TYR A 445 2.82 -20.13 20.63
N ASN A 446 3.68 -20.80 19.86
CA ASN A 446 4.34 -22.01 20.32
C ASN A 446 5.71 -22.21 19.67
N SER A 447 6.52 -23.06 20.29
CA SER A 447 7.72 -23.60 19.67
C SER A 447 7.45 -24.93 18.98
N CYS A 448 8.33 -25.31 18.07
CA CYS A 448 8.30 -26.62 17.44
C CYS A 448 9.53 -27.43 17.78
N ASN A 449 9.36 -28.75 17.84
CA ASN A 449 10.45 -29.67 18.11
C ASN A 449 11.30 -30.04 16.89
N LEU A 450 11.85 -29.03 16.20
CA LEU A 450 12.84 -29.23 15.13
C LEU A 450 14.23 -29.26 15.76
N ARG A 451 14.93 -30.39 15.64
CA ARG A 451 16.13 -30.70 16.43
C ARG A 451 17.46 -30.37 15.76
N ILE A 452 17.43 -29.83 14.54
CA ILE A 452 18.66 -29.66 13.73
C ILE A 452 19.57 -28.55 14.27
N SER A 453 19.02 -27.56 14.97
CA SER A 453 19.75 -26.46 15.63
C SER A 453 19.81 -26.66 17.16
N ASP A 454 20.67 -25.90 17.83
CA ASP A 454 20.66 -25.77 19.30
C ASP A 454 19.54 -24.84 19.79
N HIS A 455 18.79 -24.25 18.86
CA HIS A 455 17.52 -23.55 19.08
C HIS A 455 16.31 -24.37 18.60
N ARG A 456 15.12 -24.00 19.07
CA ARG A 456 13.83 -24.46 18.54
C ARG A 456 13.11 -23.31 17.83
N PRO A 457 12.54 -23.53 16.63
CA PRO A 457 11.76 -22.50 15.94
C PRO A 457 10.52 -22.12 16.75
N VAL A 458 10.11 -20.87 16.63
CA VAL A 458 8.91 -20.31 17.27
C VAL A 458 8.04 -19.67 16.22
N SER A 459 6.73 -19.86 16.30
CA SER A 459 5.77 -19.16 15.45
C SER A 459 4.55 -18.68 16.23
N ALA A 460 3.88 -17.69 15.64
CA ALA A 460 2.63 -17.14 16.13
C ALA A 460 1.70 -16.80 14.95
N VAL A 461 0.41 -17.03 15.15
CA VAL A 461 -0.64 -16.72 14.17
C VAL A 461 -1.55 -15.65 14.72
N PHE A 462 -1.77 -14.61 13.92
CA PHE A 462 -2.56 -13.43 14.26
C PHE A 462 -3.63 -13.17 13.21
N ASP A 463 -4.83 -12.79 13.63
CA ASP A 463 -5.75 -12.02 12.79
C ASP A 463 -5.63 -10.55 13.17
N ILE A 464 -5.49 -9.69 12.16
CA ILE A 464 -5.52 -8.24 12.31
C ILE A 464 -6.62 -7.65 11.44
N THR A 465 -7.08 -6.46 11.83
CA THR A 465 -8.04 -5.69 11.02
C THR A 465 -7.28 -4.70 10.14
N VAL A 466 -7.51 -4.75 8.83
CA VAL A 466 -7.00 -3.78 7.86
C VAL A 466 -8.15 -2.93 7.33
N LEU A 467 -7.80 -1.68 7.03
CA LEU A 467 -8.66 -0.63 6.54
C LEU A 467 -8.60 -0.58 5.03
N GLU A 468 -9.75 -0.56 4.37
CA GLU A 468 -9.89 -0.10 3.00
C GLU A 468 -10.69 1.21 3.01
N ILE A 469 -9.98 2.29 2.70
CA ILE A 469 -10.55 3.60 2.40
C ILE A 469 -10.99 3.53 0.95
N VAL A 470 -12.29 3.37 0.74
CA VAL A 470 -12.87 3.54 -0.59
C VAL A 470 -12.62 4.99 -0.99
N ASN A 471 -11.57 5.19 -1.79
CA ASN A 471 -11.14 6.52 -2.17
C ASN A 471 -12.26 7.15 -2.99
N SER A 472 -12.81 8.26 -2.48
CA SER A 472 -13.78 9.06 -3.22
C SER A 472 -13.21 9.55 -4.55
N LEU A 473 -11.89 9.52 -4.79
CA LEU A 473 -11.27 9.75 -6.10
C LEU A 473 -11.51 8.63 -7.11
N PHE A 474 -11.39 7.34 -6.74
CA PHE A 474 -11.73 6.26 -7.68
C PHE A 474 -13.23 6.25 -7.96
N LEU A 475 -14.04 6.42 -6.91
CA LEU A 475 -15.49 6.57 -7.07
C LEU A 475 -15.82 7.82 -7.90
N ARG A 476 -15.15 8.96 -7.69
CA ARG A 476 -15.29 10.19 -8.51
C ARG A 476 -14.84 9.97 -9.93
N GLU A 477 -13.74 9.29 -10.19
CA GLU A 477 -13.20 9.07 -11.53
C GLU A 477 -14.09 8.09 -12.30
N PHE A 478 -14.57 7.04 -11.64
CA PHE A 478 -15.57 6.13 -12.15
C PHE A 478 -16.91 6.84 -12.41
N LEU A 479 -17.44 7.59 -11.44
CA LEU A 479 -18.69 8.35 -11.58
C LEU A 479 -18.55 9.48 -12.61
N SER A 480 -17.40 10.13 -12.71
CA SER A 480 -17.08 11.16 -13.72
C SER A 480 -17.04 10.55 -15.11
N ASN A 481 -16.39 9.40 -15.29
CA ASN A 481 -16.38 8.66 -16.55
C ASN A 481 -17.79 8.17 -16.92
N PHE A 482 -18.54 7.64 -15.95
CA PHE A 482 -19.92 7.21 -16.15
C PHE A 482 -20.84 8.38 -16.52
N ALA A 483 -20.73 9.51 -15.81
CA ALA A 483 -21.46 10.75 -16.08
C ALA A 483 -21.11 11.33 -17.46
N TYR A 484 -19.82 11.33 -17.83
CA TYR A 484 -19.36 11.76 -19.15
C TYR A 484 -19.93 10.86 -20.26
N LEU A 485 -19.92 9.54 -20.07
CA LEU A 485 -20.49 8.60 -21.03
C LEU A 485 -22.02 8.74 -21.14
N ALA A 486 -22.72 8.95 -20.03
CA ALA A 486 -24.16 9.21 -20.02
C ALA A 486 -24.52 10.54 -20.69
N TYR A 487 -23.77 11.62 -20.43
CA TYR A 487 -23.90 12.90 -21.12
C TYR A 487 -23.65 12.76 -22.64
N ARG A 488 -22.68 11.95 -23.02
CA ARG A 488 -22.36 11.66 -24.43
C ARG A 488 -23.50 10.90 -25.10
N GLN A 489 -24.02 9.84 -24.46
CA GLN A 489 -25.17 9.09 -24.97
C GLN A 489 -26.43 9.95 -25.10
N ASP A 490 -26.73 10.83 -24.13
CA ASP A 490 -27.90 11.71 -24.19
C ASP A 490 -27.77 12.79 -25.28
N ASN A 491 -26.53 13.22 -25.60
CA ASN A 491 -26.27 14.11 -26.74
C ASN A 491 -26.25 13.40 -28.09
N ASP A 492 -25.80 12.14 -28.16
CA ASP A 492 -25.94 11.31 -29.36
C ASP A 492 -27.42 11.02 -29.63
N LEU A 493 -28.22 10.72 -28.59
CA LEU A 493 -29.68 10.60 -28.68
C LEU A 493 -30.31 11.92 -29.15
N ARG A 494 -29.81 13.08 -28.70
CA ARG A 494 -30.24 14.40 -29.18
C ARG A 494 -29.88 14.63 -30.65
N GLN A 495 -28.68 14.26 -31.09
CA GLN A 495 -28.28 14.34 -32.50
C GLN A 495 -29.12 13.42 -33.37
N GLU A 496 -29.46 12.23 -32.87
CA GLU A 496 -30.31 11.25 -33.54
C GLU A 496 -31.77 11.73 -33.60
N ILE A 497 -32.29 12.32 -32.53
CA ILE A 497 -33.61 12.99 -32.51
C ILE A 497 -33.61 14.19 -33.47
N ILE A 498 -32.58 15.05 -33.48
CA ILE A 498 -32.46 16.17 -34.42
C ILE A 498 -32.40 15.67 -35.87
N LYS A 499 -31.67 14.59 -36.14
CA LYS A 499 -31.56 13.97 -37.47
C LYS A 499 -32.90 13.35 -37.91
N ASN A 500 -33.63 12.75 -36.98
CA ASN A 500 -34.97 12.19 -37.23
C ASN A 500 -36.05 13.28 -37.41
N PHE A 501 -35.91 14.43 -36.74
CA PHE A 501 -36.81 15.58 -36.94
C PHE A 501 -36.49 16.42 -38.19
N SER A 502 -35.21 16.47 -38.59
CA SER A 502 -34.78 17.19 -39.81
C SER A 502 -35.00 16.37 -41.09
N SER A 503 -35.11 15.04 -40.99
CA SER A 503 -35.50 14.16 -42.11
C SER A 503 -37.03 14.05 -42.29
N SER A 504 -37.83 14.41 -41.29
CA SER A 504 -39.30 14.41 -41.38
C SER A 504 -39.92 15.72 -41.92
N SER A 505 -39.11 16.71 -42.32
CA SER A 505 -39.59 18.03 -42.81
C SER A 505 -39.28 18.31 -44.28
N SER A 506 -38.82 17.32 -45.05
CA SER A 506 -38.56 17.42 -46.48
C SER A 506 -39.41 16.45 -47.30
N GLY A 507 -40.75 16.53 -47.16
CA GLY A 507 -41.72 15.78 -47.96
C GLY A 507 -42.78 16.69 -48.57
N HIS A 508 -42.46 17.25 -49.74
CA HIS A 508 -43.35 17.72 -50.81
C HIS A 508 -44.59 18.58 -50.46
N LEU A 509 -44.41 19.89 -50.59
CA LEU A 509 -45.46 20.82 -51.06
C LEU A 509 -45.05 21.30 -52.47
N CYS A 510 -45.74 20.78 -53.49
CA CYS A 510 -46.10 21.39 -54.78
C CYS A 510 -46.24 20.29 -55.85
N ASP A 511 -47.49 19.98 -56.22
CA ASP A 511 -47.95 20.05 -57.62
C ASP A 511 -49.49 20.10 -57.62
N ILE A 512 -50.03 21.17 -58.21
CA ILE A 512 -51.46 21.41 -58.48
C ILE A 512 -51.74 20.87 -59.91
N PRO A 513 -52.97 20.46 -60.27
CA PRO A 513 -53.80 21.44 -60.98
C PRO A 513 -55.30 21.38 -60.63
N SER A 514 -55.89 22.57 -60.58
CA SER A 514 -57.32 22.87 -60.40
C SER A 514 -58.17 22.50 -61.64
N PRO A 515 -59.51 22.56 -61.54
CA PRO A 515 -60.19 23.79 -62.00
C PRO A 515 -60.51 24.77 -60.88
#